data_AF-A0A482WLR3-F1
#
_entry.id   AF-A0A482WLR3-F1
#
_cell.length_a   1.000
_cell.length_b   1.000
_cell.length_c   1.000
_cell.angle_alpha   90.00
_cell.angle_beta   90.00
_cell.angle_gamma   90.00
#
_symmetry.space_group_name_H-M   'P 1'
#
loop_
_entity.id
_entity.type
_entity.pdbx_description
1 polymer ?
#
loop_
_entity_poly.entity_id
_entity_poly.type
_entity_poly.pdbx_seq_one_letter_code
_entity_poly.pdbx_strand_id
1 'polypeptide(L)'
;MSALSKKGVLLGLRSLISELRKSSPTGNMKESLIMRYIFEQYRKYKVTDEQLCKAQQEMNFLAQAYHCYLRSQREYEQLHSQYLSKGERTVKQTADMVGFKLPHDAK
;
A
#
# COMPACT_ATOMS: atom_id res chain seq x y z
N MET A 1 -24.99 -5.72 -14.72
CA MET A 1 -24.28 -5.26 -13.50
C MET A 1 -23.14 -6.18 -13.03
N SER A 2 -23.09 -7.46 -13.43
CA SER A 2 -22.04 -8.40 -13.01
C SER A 2 -20.63 -8.11 -13.55
N ALA A 3 -20.50 -7.48 -14.72
CA ALA A 3 -19.19 -7.19 -15.34
C ALA A 3 -18.43 -6.03 -14.67
N LEU A 4 -19.13 -5.01 -14.14
CA LEU A 4 -18.51 -3.91 -13.38
C LEU A 4 -17.98 -4.40 -12.03
N SER A 5 -18.72 -5.25 -11.33
CA SER A 5 -18.27 -5.88 -10.08
C SER A 5 -16.98 -6.68 -10.32
N LYS A 6 -16.94 -7.50 -11.37
CA LYS A 6 -15.74 -8.28 -11.75
C LYS A 6 -14.51 -7.39 -12.04
N LYS A 7 -14.69 -6.24 -12.71
CA LYS A 7 -13.61 -5.28 -12.94
C LYS A 7 -13.10 -4.65 -11.65
N GLY A 8 -14.00 -4.25 -10.75
CA GLY A 8 -13.63 -3.68 -9.44
C GLY A 8 -12.83 -4.66 -8.57
N VAL A 9 -13.24 -5.93 -8.54
CA VAL A 9 -12.54 -7.00 -7.82
C VAL A 9 -11.13 -7.22 -8.35
N LEU A 10 -10.97 -7.29 -9.67
CA LEU A 10 -9.67 -7.48 -10.31
C LEU A 10 -8.74 -6.28 -10.11
N LEU A 11 -9.28 -5.06 -10.14
CA LEU A 11 -8.51 -3.85 -9.86
C LEU A 11 -8.04 -3.84 -8.40
N GLY A 12 -8.93 -4.13 -7.44
CA GLY A 12 -8.56 -4.22 -6.01
C GLY A 12 -7.44 -5.23 -5.75
N LEU A 13 -7.52 -6.41 -6.35
CA LEU A 13 -6.49 -7.44 -6.26
C LEU A 13 -5.15 -6.96 -6.85
N ARG A 14 -5.18 -6.34 -8.04
CA ARG A 14 -3.97 -5.83 -8.70
C ARG A 14 -3.31 -4.73 -7.90
N SER A 15 -4.10 -3.80 -7.35
CA SER A 15 -3.60 -2.71 -6.51
C SER A 15 -2.92 -3.27 -5.26
N LEU A 16 -3.59 -4.21 -4.56
CA LEU A 16 -3.04 -4.85 -3.36
C LEU A 16 -1.71 -5.56 -3.64
N ILE A 17 -1.64 -6.35 -4.71
CA ILE A 17 -0.41 -7.03 -5.13
C ILE A 17 0.70 -6.03 -5.50
N SER A 18 0.34 -4.93 -6.16
CA SER A 18 1.29 -3.88 -6.52
C SER A 18 1.90 -3.23 -5.28
N GLU A 19 1.09 -2.90 -4.26
CA GLU A 19 1.61 -2.34 -3.01
C GLU A 19 2.43 -3.35 -2.22
N LEU A 20 2.02 -4.61 -2.15
CA LEU A 20 2.82 -5.68 -1.54
C LEU A 20 4.21 -5.81 -2.17
N ARG A 21 4.30 -5.64 -3.50
CA ARG A 21 5.59 -5.64 -4.21
C ARG A 21 6.46 -4.44 -3.84
N LYS A 22 5.86 -3.29 -3.53
CA LYS A 22 6.60 -2.09 -3.12
C LYS A 22 7.04 -2.17 -1.65
N SER A 23 6.24 -2.80 -0.80
CA SER A 23 6.53 -2.92 0.64
C SER A 23 7.50 -4.05 0.98
N SER A 24 7.69 -5.04 0.11
CA SER A 24 8.63 -6.16 0.32
C SER A 24 9.70 -6.20 -0.78
N PRO A 25 10.92 -5.69 -0.50
CA PRO A 25 12.04 -5.69 -1.47
C PRO A 25 12.71 -7.06 -1.64
N THR A 26 12.45 -8.01 -0.74
CA THR A 26 13.21 -9.26 -0.61
C THR A 26 12.45 -10.46 -1.21
N GLY A 27 12.77 -10.81 -2.46
CA GLY A 27 12.67 -12.18 -2.99
C GLY A 27 11.30 -12.69 -3.46
N ASN A 28 11.32 -13.32 -4.65
CA ASN A 28 10.29 -14.15 -5.31
C ASN A 28 8.87 -14.13 -4.72
N MET A 29 8.16 -13.02 -4.94
CA MET A 29 6.75 -12.86 -4.57
C MET A 29 5.83 -13.94 -5.17
N LYS A 30 6.25 -14.63 -6.25
CA LYS A 30 5.48 -15.72 -6.87
C LYS A 30 5.27 -16.92 -5.94
N GLU A 31 6.15 -17.12 -4.95
CA GLU A 31 6.09 -18.23 -3.98
C GLU A 31 5.74 -17.76 -2.56
N SER A 32 5.50 -16.47 -2.38
CA SER A 32 5.16 -15.92 -1.06
C SER A 32 3.84 -16.52 -0.56
N LEU A 33 3.87 -17.05 0.67
CA LEU A 33 2.71 -17.57 1.39
C LEU A 33 1.55 -16.56 1.40
N ILE A 34 1.87 -15.27 1.44
CA ILE A 34 0.91 -14.15 1.41
C ILE A 34 0.14 -14.13 0.10
N MET A 35 0.81 -14.31 -1.04
CA MET A 35 0.16 -14.31 -2.36
C MET A 35 -0.78 -15.49 -2.51
N ARG A 36 -0.34 -16.68 -2.08
CA ARG A 36 -1.19 -17.89 -2.07
C ARG A 36 -2.43 -17.67 -1.23
N TYR A 37 -2.28 -17.15 -0.02
CA TYR A 37 -3.40 -16.84 0.88
C TYR A 37 -4.37 -15.84 0.24
N ILE A 38 -3.89 -14.75 -0.36
CA ILE A 38 -4.74 -13.76 -1.02
C ILE A 38 -5.54 -14.42 -2.16
N PHE A 39 -4.91 -15.21 -3.02
CA PHE A 39 -5.62 -15.91 -4.09
C PHE A 39 -6.68 -16.91 -3.56
N GLU A 40 -6.37 -17.64 -2.47
CA GLU A 40 -7.32 -18.53 -1.82
C GLU A 40 -8.52 -17.78 -1.25
N GLN A 41 -8.31 -16.63 -0.59
CA GLN A 41 -9.42 -15.79 -0.11
C GLN A 41 -10.28 -15.30 -1.28
N TYR A 42 -9.69 -14.71 -2.30
CA TYR A 42 -10.44 -14.25 -3.47
C TYR A 42 -11.21 -15.39 -4.17
N ARG A 43 -10.70 -16.62 -4.14
CA ARG A 43 -11.41 -17.80 -4.67
C ARG A 43 -12.56 -18.24 -3.76
N LYS A 44 -12.38 -18.20 -2.43
CA LYS A 44 -13.43 -18.51 -1.45
C LYS A 44 -14.63 -17.57 -1.59
N TYR A 45 -14.37 -16.26 -1.68
CA TYR A 45 -15.41 -15.23 -1.84
C TYR A 45 -16.00 -15.15 -3.26
N LYS A 46 -15.50 -15.96 -4.22
CA LYS A 46 -16.04 -16.06 -5.60
C LYS A 46 -17.23 -17.03 -5.72
N VAL A 47 -17.31 -18.07 -4.86
CA VAL A 47 -18.18 -19.25 -5.07
C VAL A 47 -19.32 -19.37 -4.04
N THR A 48 -19.38 -18.50 -3.03
CA THR A 48 -20.44 -18.57 -2.02
C THR A 48 -21.81 -18.21 -2.60
N ASP A 49 -22.68 -19.22 -2.68
CA ASP A 49 -24.04 -19.17 -3.20
C ASP A 49 -25.01 -18.46 -2.22
N GLU A 50 -26.07 -17.89 -2.79
CA GLU A 50 -27.32 -17.39 -2.16
C GLU A 50 -27.38 -15.96 -1.53
N GLN A 51 -26.28 -15.23 -1.30
CA GLN A 51 -26.30 -13.77 -0.99
C GLN A 51 -25.38 -12.94 -1.92
N LEU A 52 -25.73 -12.93 -3.20
CA LEU A 52 -24.90 -12.69 -4.40
C LEU A 52 -24.11 -11.36 -4.57
N CYS A 53 -24.17 -10.41 -3.63
CA CYS A 53 -23.41 -9.14 -3.76
C CYS A 53 -22.54 -8.79 -2.54
N LYS A 54 -22.98 -9.14 -1.32
CA LYS A 54 -22.37 -8.60 -0.10
C LYS A 54 -20.98 -9.19 0.14
N ALA A 55 -20.81 -10.50 0.00
CA ALA A 55 -19.53 -11.18 0.21
C ALA A 55 -18.42 -10.71 -0.75
N GLN A 56 -18.77 -10.42 -2.02
CA GLN A 56 -17.80 -9.87 -2.99
C GLN A 56 -17.43 -8.42 -2.66
N GLN A 57 -18.42 -7.62 -2.23
CA GLN A 57 -18.18 -6.25 -1.79
C GLN A 57 -17.31 -6.21 -0.52
N GLU A 58 -17.56 -7.12 0.42
CA GLU A 58 -16.74 -7.29 1.62
C GLU A 58 -15.29 -7.66 1.28
N MET A 59 -15.08 -8.59 0.35
CA MET A 59 -13.72 -8.95 -0.08
C MET A 59 -13.01 -7.76 -0.75
N ASN A 60 -13.73 -6.98 -1.58
CA ASN A 60 -13.17 -5.78 -2.18
C ASN A 60 -12.84 -4.71 -1.14
N PHE A 61 -13.71 -4.52 -0.16
CA PHE A 61 -13.49 -3.59 0.93
C PHE A 61 -12.26 -4.01 1.76
N LEU A 62 -12.14 -5.29 2.11
CA LEU A 62 -10.96 -5.82 2.80
C LEU A 62 -9.69 -5.56 2.00
N ALA A 63 -9.71 -5.84 0.69
CA ALA A 63 -8.55 -5.60 -0.16
C ALA A 63 -8.16 -4.12 -0.24
N GLN A 64 -9.13 -3.21 -0.30
CA GLN A 64 -8.90 -1.77 -0.27
C GLN A 64 -8.35 -1.31 1.09
N ALA A 65 -8.87 -1.85 2.19
CA ALA A 65 -8.41 -1.56 3.53
C ALA A 65 -6.95 -1.99 3.72
N TYR A 66 -6.60 -3.21 3.33
CA TYR A 66 -5.23 -3.70 3.38
C TYR A 66 -4.29 -2.93 2.45
N HIS A 67 -4.76 -2.58 1.25
CA HIS A 67 -3.99 -1.73 0.34
C HIS A 67 -3.71 -0.35 0.96
N CYS A 68 -4.71 0.27 1.56
CA CYS A 68 -4.56 1.54 2.28
C CYS A 68 -3.55 1.41 3.43
N TYR A 69 -3.66 0.35 4.23
CA TYR A 69 -2.76 0.09 5.35
C TYR A 69 -1.30 -0.03 4.90
N LEU A 70 -1.02 -0.89 3.91
CA LEU A 70 0.33 -1.10 3.39
C LEU A 70 0.91 0.18 2.78
N ARG A 71 0.08 0.92 2.05
CA ARG A 71 0.47 2.21 1.47
C ARG A 71 0.84 3.21 2.56
N SER A 72 -0.01 3.36 3.57
CA SER A 72 0.21 4.27 4.71
C SER A 72 1.45 3.90 5.49
N GLN A 73 1.75 2.61 5.66
CA GLN A 73 2.99 2.16 6.29
C GLN A 73 4.22 2.60 5.49
N ARG A 74 4.22 2.40 4.16
CA ARG A 74 5.31 2.83 3.28
C ARG A 74 5.51 4.35 3.31
N GLU A 75 4.41 5.11 3.24
CA GLU A 75 4.45 6.57 3.33
C GLU A 75 4.95 7.03 4.72
N TYR A 76 4.53 6.34 5.79
CA TYR A 76 5.04 6.58 7.14
C TYR A 76 6.53 6.33 7.24
N GLU A 77 7.06 5.23 6.70
CA GLU A 77 8.50 4.95 6.69
C GLU A 77 9.29 6.04 5.94
N GLN A 78 8.75 6.54 4.82
CA GLN A 78 9.33 7.67 4.10
C GLN A 78 9.37 8.94 4.95
N LEU A 79 8.24 9.31 5.56
CA LEU A 79 8.15 10.47 6.45
C LEU A 79 9.06 10.33 7.67
N HIS A 80 9.07 9.15 8.29
CA HIS A 80 9.90 8.84 9.43
C HIS A 80 11.39 8.99 9.06
N SER A 81 11.80 8.44 7.92
CA SER A 81 13.18 8.58 7.41
C SER A 81 13.56 10.04 7.11
N GLN A 82 12.60 10.83 6.61
CA GLN A 82 12.81 12.22 6.26
C GLN A 82 12.94 13.08 7.51
N TYR A 83 12.04 12.92 8.49
CA TYR A 83 11.88 13.85 9.61
C TYR A 83 12.43 13.35 10.95
N LEU A 84 12.49 12.05 11.20
CA LEU A 84 12.81 11.50 12.53
C LEU A 84 14.09 10.64 12.57
N SER A 85 14.41 9.87 11.52
CA SER A 85 15.43 8.81 11.62
C SER A 85 16.90 9.23 11.51
N LYS A 86 17.22 10.52 11.27
CA LYS A 86 18.59 10.97 10.96
C LYS A 86 19.41 11.48 12.16
N GLY A 87 18.93 11.32 13.40
CA GLY A 87 19.63 11.83 14.59
C GLY A 87 19.72 13.37 14.58
N GLU A 88 20.79 13.93 15.14
CA GLU A 88 21.03 15.38 15.13
C GLU A 88 21.36 15.87 13.71
N ARG A 89 20.54 16.78 13.19
CA ARG A 89 20.74 17.42 11.87
C ARG A 89 21.52 18.71 12.02
N THR A 90 22.35 19.01 11.02
CA THR A 90 23.01 20.31 10.93
C THR A 90 22.01 21.44 10.66
N VAL A 91 22.36 22.67 11.04
CA VAL A 91 21.53 23.87 10.81
C VAL A 91 21.14 24.02 9.34
N LYS A 92 22.06 23.70 8.41
CA LYS A 92 21.80 23.73 6.97
C LYS A 92 20.74 22.72 6.54
N GLN A 93 20.89 21.46 6.94
CA GLN A 93 19.93 20.41 6.62
C GLN A 93 18.53 20.69 7.18
N THR A 94 18.46 21.28 8.37
CA THR A 94 17.18 21.68 8.97
C THR A 94 16.56 22.86 8.22
N ALA A 95 17.35 23.88 7.85
CA ALA A 95 16.89 25.01 7.05
C ALA A 95 16.33 24.54 5.70
N ASP A 96 17.07 23.70 4.97
CA ASP A 96 16.63 23.15 3.68
C ASP A 96 15.35 22.33 3.80
N MET A 97 15.19 21.57 4.90
CA MET A 97 14.00 20.75 5.16
C MET A 97 12.72 21.56 5.32
N VAL A 98 12.82 22.75 5.91
CA VAL A 98 11.67 23.66 6.12
C VAL A 98 11.54 24.71 5.02
N GLY A 99 12.44 24.72 4.03
CA GLY A 99 12.43 25.65 2.90
C GLY A 99 13.11 26.99 3.16
N PHE A 100 13.98 27.09 4.17
CA PHE A 100 14.81 28.26 4.42
C PHE A 100 16.21 28.13 3.79
N LYS A 101 16.76 29.25 3.34
CA LYS A 101 18.17 29.37 2.93
C LYS A 101 18.98 30.00 4.06
N LEU A 102 20.27 29.65 4.18
CA LEU A 102 21.14 30.34 5.14
C LEU A 102 21.51 31.74 4.62
N PRO A 103 21.80 32.69 5.52
CA PRO A 103 22.23 34.04 5.15
C PRO A 103 23.49 34.10 4.26
N HIS A 104 24.27 33.02 4.24
CA HIS A 104 25.50 32.89 3.46
C HIS A 104 25.30 32.18 2.11
N ASP A 105 24.13 31.59 1.85
CA ASP A 105 23.81 31.00 0.55
C ASP A 105 23.38 32.11 -0.43
N ALA A 106 23.79 32.00 -1.71
CA ALA A 106 23.41 32.98 -2.73
C ALA A 106 21.87 33.05 -2.89
N LYS A 107 21.38 34.28 -3.04
CA LYS A 107 19.94 34.58 -3.20
C LYS A 107 19.31 33.79 -4.34
#